data_AF-A0A7V0JWE1-F1
#
_entry.id   AF-A0A7V0JWE1-F1
#
_cell.length_a   1.000
_cell.length_b   1.000
_cell.length_c   1.000
_cell.angle_alpha   90.00
_cell.angle_beta   90.00
_cell.angle_gamma   90.00
#
_symmetry.space_group_name_H-M   'P 1'
#
loop_
_entity.id
_entity.type
_entity.pdbx_description
1 polymer ?
#
loop_
_entity_poly.entity_id
_entity_poly.type
_entity_poly.pdbx_seq_one_letter_code
_entity_poly.pdbx_strand_id
1 'polypeptide(L)' 'RVVRDLDISICGVGAVGILITVAAELGLQEVEVLGYATSGEASGFFEEVVGYAAVLFREGKG' A
#
# COMPACT_ATOMS: atom_id res chain seq x y z
N ARG A 1 -5.17 11.05 -7.70
CA ARG A 1 -6.46 11.65 -7.28
C ARG A 1 -6.88 11.06 -5.94
N VAL A 2 -7.07 9.73 -5.87
CA VAL A 2 -7.36 8.94 -4.64
C VAL A 2 -6.74 9.49 -3.32
N VAL A 3 -5.41 9.63 -3.22
CA VAL A 3 -4.76 10.09 -1.97
C VAL A 3 -5.25 11.47 -1.49
N ARG A 4 -5.49 12.42 -2.42
CA ARG A 4 -5.98 13.76 -2.08
C ARG A 4 -7.47 13.76 -1.79
N ASP A 5 -8.24 13.00 -2.57
CA ASP A 5 -9.70 12.99 -2.46
C ASP A 5 -10.18 12.31 -1.16
N LEU A 6 -9.37 11.39 -0.63
CA LEU A 6 -9.62 10.68 0.62
C LEU A 6 -8.80 11.21 1.81
N ASP A 7 -8.09 12.33 1.64
CA ASP A 7 -7.22 12.94 2.66
C ASP A 7 -6.26 11.94 3.35
N ILE A 8 -5.66 11.06 2.56
CA ILE A 8 -4.80 9.99 3.06
C ILE A 8 -3.43 10.56 3.41
N SER A 9 -3.04 10.46 4.68
CA SER A 9 -1.76 10.93 5.24
C SER A 9 -0.56 10.01 4.93
N ILE A 10 -0.57 9.29 3.80
CA ILE A 10 0.44 8.28 3.47
C ILE A 10 1.80 8.92 3.20
N CYS A 11 2.84 8.48 3.92
CA CYS A 11 4.22 8.82 3.59
C CYS A 11 4.68 7.94 2.40
N GLY A 12 5.24 8.57 1.37
CA GLY A 12 5.76 7.85 0.20
C GLY A 12 4.79 7.65 -0.97
N VAL A 13 3.73 8.46 -1.09
CA VAL A 13 2.81 8.43 -2.25
C VAL A 13 3.51 8.41 -3.62
N GLY A 14 4.63 9.12 -3.76
CA GLY A 14 5.41 9.13 -4.99
C GLY A 14 6.10 7.80 -5.28
N ALA A 15 6.72 7.19 -4.27
CA ALA A 15 7.39 5.89 -4.41
C ALA A 15 6.39 4.79 -4.75
N VAL A 16 5.23 4.77 -4.06
CA VAL A 16 4.14 3.82 -4.35
C VAL A 16 3.61 4.04 -5.78
N GLY A 17 3.41 5.28 -6.20
CA GLY A 17 2.99 5.60 -7.56
C GLY A 17 3.96 5.07 -8.63
N ILE A 18 5.27 5.32 -8.45
CA ILE A 18 6.32 4.81 -9.35
C ILE A 18 6.27 3.28 -9.41
N LEU A 19 6.19 2.61 -8.26
CA LEU A 19 6.15 1.15 -8.20
C LEU A 19 4.93 0.59 -8.95
N ILE A 20 3.74 1.17 -8.76
CA ILE A 20 2.53 0.75 -9.48
C ILE A 20 2.70 0.95 -10.99
N THR A 21 3.24 2.09 -11.42
CA THR A 21 3.47 2.37 -12.85
C THR A 21 4.45 1.38 -13.47
N VAL A 22 5.59 1.14 -12.83
CA VAL A 22 6.61 0.20 -13.33
C VAL A 22 6.08 -1.24 -13.32
N ALA A 23 5.37 -1.65 -12.27
CA ALA A 23 4.78 -2.99 -12.20
C ALA A 23 3.80 -3.24 -13.35
N ALA A 24 2.98 -2.24 -13.70
CA ALA A 24 2.08 -2.31 -14.85
C ALA A 24 2.84 -2.42 -16.19
N GLU A 25 3.91 -1.64 -16.37
CA GLU A 25 4.76 -1.72 -17.57
C GLU A 25 5.49 -3.07 -17.71
N LEU A 26 5.83 -3.70 -16.59
CA LEU A 26 6.44 -5.03 -16.54
C LEU A 26 5.42 -6.17 -16.68
N GLY A 27 4.12 -5.88 -16.79
CA GLY A 27 3.08 -6.91 -16.92
C GLY A 27 2.81 -7.68 -15.63
N LEU A 28 3.12 -7.11 -14.45
CA LEU A 28 2.75 -7.70 -13.16
C LEU A 28 1.27 -7.45 -12.89
N GLN A 29 0.42 -8.36 -13.38
CA GLN A 29 -1.04 -8.20 -13.38
C GLN A 29 -1.72 -8.74 -12.12
N GLU A 30 -1.03 -9.59 -11.35
CA GLU A 30 -1.54 -10.10 -10.07
C GLU A 30 -1.06 -9.22 -8.91
N VAL A 31 -2.01 -8.67 -8.15
CA VAL A 31 -1.74 -7.79 -6.99
C VAL A 31 -2.52 -8.28 -5.78
N GLU A 32 -1.83 -8.43 -4.65
CA GLU A 32 -2.42 -8.93 -3.39
C GLU A 32 -1.94 -8.09 -2.21
N VAL A 33 -2.87 -7.75 -1.29
CA VAL A 33 -2.52 -7.23 0.03
C VAL A 33 -2.22 -8.43 0.94
N LEU A 34 -0.95 -8.62 1.29
CA LEU A 34 -0.50 -9.73 2.14
C LEU A 34 -0.85 -9.51 3.61
N GLY A 35 -1.01 -8.25 4.03
CA GLY A 35 -1.34 -7.93 5.40
C GLY A 35 -1.51 -6.43 5.62
N TYR A 36 -2.24 -6.12 6.69
CA TYR A 36 -2.43 -4.78 7.21
C TYR A 36 -2.31 -4.84 8.74
N ALA A 37 -1.65 -3.85 9.32
CA ALA A 37 -1.43 -3.73 10.75
C ALA A 37 -1.38 -2.26 11.16
N THR A 38 -1.49 -1.99 12.45
CA THR A 38 -1.36 -0.62 12.99
C THR A 38 -0.39 -0.56 14.16
N SER A 39 0.21 0.60 14.40
CA SER A 39 1.04 0.81 15.60
C SER A 39 0.26 0.63 16.92
N GLY A 40 -1.07 0.72 16.86
CA GLY A 40 -1.94 0.47 18.01
C GLY A 40 -1.92 -0.99 18.46
N GLU A 41 -1.77 -1.95 17.56
CA GLU A 41 -1.70 -3.37 17.91
C GLU A 41 -0.45 -3.71 18.73
N ALA A 42 0.66 -3.05 18.45
CA ALA A 42 1.90 -3.21 19.20
C ALA A 42 1.91 -2.45 20.53
N SER A 43 1.26 -1.28 20.58
CA SER A 43 1.35 -0.34 21.70
C SER A 43 0.15 -0.38 22.66
N GLY A 44 -1.00 -0.88 22.21
CA GLY A 44 -2.28 -0.81 22.91
C GLY A 44 -3.02 0.53 22.78
N PHE A 45 -2.45 1.53 22.10
CA PHE A 45 -3.05 2.87 21.92
C PHE A 45 -3.68 3.01 20.54
N PHE A 46 -5.00 3.24 20.49
CA PHE A 46 -5.76 3.23 19.24
C PHE A 46 -6.36 4.59 18.84
N GLU A 47 -6.14 5.65 19.64
CA GLU A 47 -6.66 6.99 19.32
C GLU A 47 -5.95 7.61 18.10
N GLU A 48 -4.64 7.39 17.96
CA GLU A 48 -3.83 7.86 16.83
C GLU A 48 -2.80 6.78 16.47
N VAL A 49 -2.85 6.29 15.23
CA VAL A 49 -2.00 5.17 14.79
C VAL A 49 -1.40 5.40 13.42
N VAL A 50 -0.27 4.76 13.16
CA VAL A 50 0.29 4.59 11.81
C VAL A 50 -0.19 3.25 11.26
N GLY A 51 -0.80 3.28 10.08
CA GLY A 51 -1.16 2.09 9.32
C GLY A 51 0.02 1.56 8.50
N TYR A 52 0.19 0.25 8.48
CA TYR A 52 1.20 -0.46 7.69
C TYR A 52 0.51 -1.48 6.79
N ALA A 53 0.88 -1.52 5.52
CA ALA A 53 0.36 -2.49 4.57
C ALA A 53 1.50 -3.15 3.80
N ALA A 54 1.39 -4.45 3.57
CA ALA A 54 2.29 -5.20 2.69
C ALA A 54 1.50 -5.59 1.42
N VAL A 55 2.03 -5.26 0.25
CA VAL A 55 1.40 -5.53 -1.04
C VAL A 55 2.39 -6.23 -1.97
N LEU A 56 1.96 -7.31 -2.61
CA LEU A 56 2.74 -8.10 -3.54
C LEU A 56 2.21 -7.94 -4.96
N PHE A 57 3.10 -7.57 -5.87
CA PHE A 57 2.90 -7.56 -7.31
C PHE A 57 3.64 -8.74 -7.91
N ARG A 58 2.97 -9.55 -8.73
CA ARG A 58 3.57 -10.73 -9.37
C ARG A 58 3.03 -10.91 -10.79
N GLU A 59 3.73 -11.72 -11.57
CA GLU A 59 3.29 -12.13 -12.90
C GLU A 59 1.94 -12.86 -12.79
N GLY A 60 1.03 -12.56 -13.70
CA GLY A 60 -0.20 -13.33 -13.82
C GLY A 60 0.08 -14.72 -14.34
N LYS A 61 -0.56 -15.75 -13.79
CA LYS A 61 -0.55 -17.07 -14.42
C LYS A 61 -1.38 -16.99 -15.70
N GLY A 62 -0.70 -17.04 -16.85
CA GLY A 62 -1.33 -17.09 -18.18
C GLY A 62 -2.24 -18.30 -18.39
#